data_AF-A0A380P6C9-F1
#
_entry.id   AF-A0A380P6C9-F1
#
_cell.length_a   1.000
_cell.length_b   1.000
_cell.length_c   1.000
_cell.angle_alpha   90.00
_cell.angle_beta   90.00
_cell.angle_gamma   90.00
#
_symmetry.space_group_name_H-M   'P 1'
#
loop_
_entity.id
_entity.type
_entity.pdbx_description
1 polymer ?
#
loop_
_entity_poly.entity_id
_entity_poly.type
_entity_poly.pdbx_seq_one_letter_code
_entity_poly.pdbx_strand_id
1 'polypeptide(L)'
;MADFKPLSPHLPVEVRDLAQALRDLLKGMAGYTLRRYAARRNRDVGSVSRYFNGTRRPPWEFVIDLVTDLTEHRGAGAPTVETLEHLRKLHTAWEEKGARASPDSGVEILTQQLAAADRLSRVSSAQSHALGEALTDRQHRIADLEVRLQLVEADLARATAQAEEETPELARLRHEVDQLAAKLREVEGQRQAAEERCALLERQLQALEDVQEQPLDWLPPPARNAGLCPASWWWMTTRRTCW
;
A
#
# COMPACT_ATOMS: atom_id res chain seq x y z
N MET A 1 -73.10 32.10 -21.32
CA MET A 1 -72.61 32.29 -19.93
C MET A 1 -71.59 31.19 -19.65
N ALA A 2 -70.71 31.32 -18.65
CA ALA A 2 -69.78 30.23 -18.32
C ALA A 2 -70.55 29.11 -17.59
N ASP A 3 -71.12 28.17 -18.37
CA ASP A 3 -71.88 27.07 -17.82
C ASP A 3 -70.93 25.99 -17.30
N PHE A 4 -70.58 26.09 -16.03
CA PHE A 4 -69.78 25.09 -15.34
C PHE A 4 -70.66 23.89 -14.96
N LYS A 5 -70.18 22.67 -15.23
CA LYS A 5 -70.74 21.46 -14.61
C LYS A 5 -70.62 21.56 -13.07
N PRO A 6 -71.55 20.97 -12.30
CA PRO A 6 -71.44 20.93 -10.85
C PRO A 6 -70.09 20.31 -10.43
N LEU A 7 -69.49 20.85 -9.36
CA LEU A 7 -68.27 20.28 -8.78
C LEU A 7 -68.55 18.86 -8.30
N SER A 8 -67.58 17.96 -8.42
CA SER A 8 -67.74 16.56 -7.98
C SER A 8 -68.01 16.51 -6.47
N PRO A 9 -69.01 15.71 -6.02
CA PRO A 9 -69.35 15.59 -4.61
C PRO A 9 -68.24 14.94 -3.78
N HIS A 10 -67.27 14.26 -4.43
CA HIS A 10 -66.15 13.57 -3.78
C HIS A 10 -64.89 14.45 -3.62
N LEU A 11 -64.93 15.72 -4.03
CA LEU A 11 -63.82 16.63 -3.81
C LEU A 11 -63.72 17.00 -2.31
N PRO A 12 -62.52 16.96 -1.72
CA PRO A 12 -62.28 17.50 -0.39
C PRO A 12 -62.78 18.94 -0.29
N VAL A 13 -63.23 19.32 0.91
CA VAL A 13 -63.88 20.62 1.15
C VAL A 13 -62.95 21.76 0.73
N GLU A 14 -61.67 21.66 1.05
CA GLU A 14 -60.67 22.69 0.73
C GLU A 14 -60.43 22.84 -0.78
N VAL A 15 -60.50 21.73 -1.53
CA VAL A 15 -60.42 21.73 -3.01
C VAL A 15 -61.66 22.36 -3.63
N ARG A 16 -62.82 22.06 -3.05
CA ARG A 16 -64.11 22.61 -3.49
C ARG A 16 -64.17 24.11 -3.27
N ASP A 17 -63.74 24.59 -2.09
CA ASP A 17 -63.80 25.99 -1.71
C ASP A 17 -62.93 26.86 -2.63
N LEU A 18 -61.69 26.43 -2.91
CA LEU A 18 -60.83 27.13 -3.86
C LEU A 18 -61.40 27.09 -5.29
N ALA A 19 -61.84 25.93 -5.76
CA ALA A 19 -62.41 25.80 -7.11
C ALA A 19 -63.68 26.66 -7.28
N GLN A 20 -64.52 26.73 -6.25
CA GLN A 20 -65.73 27.55 -6.22
C GLN A 20 -65.39 29.04 -6.22
N ALA A 21 -64.45 29.48 -5.38
CA ALA A 21 -63.97 30.86 -5.36
C ALA A 21 -63.44 31.31 -6.73
N LEU A 22 -62.65 30.48 -7.42
CA LEU A 22 -62.18 30.77 -8.77
C LEU A 22 -63.34 30.89 -9.78
N ARG A 23 -64.32 29.99 -9.73
CA ARG A 23 -65.50 30.05 -10.60
C ARG A 23 -66.28 31.34 -10.39
N ASP A 24 -66.42 31.80 -9.15
CA ASP A 24 -67.14 33.02 -8.84
C ASP A 24 -66.39 34.27 -9.29
N LEU A 25 -65.05 34.28 -9.22
CA LEU A 25 -64.23 35.32 -9.85
C LEU A 25 -64.44 35.38 -11.37
N LEU A 26 -64.48 34.23 -12.05
CA LEU A 26 -64.72 34.21 -13.51
C LEU A 26 -66.12 34.68 -13.88
N LYS A 27 -67.15 34.28 -13.10
CA LYS A 27 -68.53 34.76 -13.29
C LYS A 27 -68.65 36.27 -13.08
N GLY A 28 -67.83 36.83 -12.19
CA GLY A 28 -67.75 38.28 -11.96
C GLY A 28 -67.28 39.09 -13.18
N MET A 29 -66.67 38.45 -14.18
CA MET A 29 -66.32 39.05 -15.47
C MET A 29 -67.36 38.67 -16.53
N ALA A 30 -68.47 39.41 -16.57
CA ALA A 30 -69.57 39.15 -17.49
C ALA A 30 -69.09 39.05 -18.95
N GLY A 31 -69.43 37.96 -19.64
CA GLY A 31 -69.05 37.74 -21.05
C GLY A 31 -67.74 36.97 -21.27
N TYR A 32 -67.05 36.54 -20.20
CA TYR A 32 -65.92 35.62 -20.29
C TYR A 32 -66.38 34.16 -20.25
N THR A 33 -65.91 33.38 -21.23
CA THR A 33 -65.98 31.90 -21.21
C THR A 33 -64.61 31.34 -20.86
N LEU A 34 -64.54 30.10 -20.37
CA LEU A 34 -63.26 29.43 -20.08
C LEU A 34 -62.28 29.47 -21.26
N ARG A 35 -62.79 29.24 -22.48
CA ARG A 35 -61.98 29.29 -23.71
C ARG A 35 -61.49 30.70 -24.00
N ARG A 36 -62.33 31.71 -23.80
CA ARG A 36 -61.96 33.13 -24.00
C ARG A 36 -60.90 33.57 -22.99
N TYR A 37 -61.02 33.16 -21.74
CA TYR A 37 -60.05 33.46 -20.70
C TYR A 37 -58.70 32.76 -20.96
N ALA A 38 -58.73 31.46 -21.28
CA ALA A 38 -57.54 30.69 -21.63
C ALA A 38 -56.81 31.28 -22.85
N ALA A 39 -57.54 31.69 -23.89
CA ALA A 39 -56.99 32.36 -25.07
C ALA A 39 -56.35 33.71 -24.75
N ARG A 40 -56.99 34.54 -23.90
CA ARG A 40 -56.46 35.85 -23.48
C ARG A 40 -55.09 35.72 -22.79
N ARG A 41 -54.92 34.70 -21.95
CA ARG A 41 -53.70 34.47 -21.18
C ARG A 41 -52.72 33.47 -21.83
N ASN A 42 -52.98 33.06 -23.08
CA ASN A 42 -52.20 32.06 -23.81
C ASN A 42 -51.95 30.76 -23.00
N ARG A 43 -52.98 30.24 -22.33
CA ARG A 43 -52.91 29.03 -21.50
C ARG A 43 -53.70 27.89 -22.14
N ASP A 44 -53.27 26.66 -21.88
CA ASP A 44 -53.99 25.46 -22.30
C ASP A 44 -55.40 25.38 -21.67
N VAL A 45 -56.43 25.24 -22.50
CA VAL A 45 -57.84 25.16 -22.08
C VAL A 45 -58.07 23.96 -21.17
N GLY A 46 -57.38 22.83 -21.42
CA GLY A 46 -57.51 21.63 -20.60
C GLY A 46 -57.03 21.87 -19.16
N SER A 47 -55.88 22.51 -19.01
CA SER A 47 -55.27 22.87 -17.72
C SER A 47 -56.12 23.87 -16.96
N VAL A 48 -56.59 24.92 -17.64
CA VAL A 48 -57.50 25.92 -17.05
C VAL A 48 -58.80 25.26 -16.59
N SER A 49 -59.41 24.41 -17.41
CA SER A 49 -60.61 23.66 -17.02
C SER A 49 -60.37 22.78 -15.80
N ARG A 50 -59.20 22.12 -15.71
CA ARG A 50 -58.85 21.27 -14.57
C ARG A 50 -58.69 22.06 -13.27
N TYR A 51 -58.22 23.31 -13.34
CA TYR A 51 -58.12 24.22 -12.19
C TYR A 51 -59.52 24.60 -11.67
N PHE A 52 -60.40 25.08 -12.54
CA PHE A 52 -61.77 25.44 -12.15
C PHE A 52 -62.61 24.22 -11.71
N ASN A 53 -62.22 23.01 -12.08
CA ASN A 53 -62.89 21.78 -11.64
C ASN A 53 -62.27 21.16 -10.37
N GLY A 54 -61.21 21.74 -9.81
CA GLY A 54 -60.52 21.22 -8.62
C GLY A 54 -59.74 19.93 -8.85
N THR A 55 -59.60 19.46 -10.09
CA THR A 55 -58.86 18.23 -10.45
C THR A 55 -57.35 18.45 -10.57
N ARG A 56 -56.88 19.70 -10.60
CA ARG A 56 -55.47 20.07 -10.65
C ARG A 56 -55.24 21.39 -9.92
N ARG A 57 -54.07 21.55 -9.29
CA ARG A 57 -53.65 22.81 -8.66
C ARG A 57 -53.52 23.92 -9.68
N PRO A 58 -54.16 25.09 -9.50
CA PRO A 58 -53.73 26.30 -10.18
C PRO A 58 -52.44 26.84 -9.57
N PRO A 59 -51.41 27.21 -10.38
CA PRO A 59 -50.27 27.95 -9.86
C PRO A 59 -50.72 29.28 -9.25
N TRP A 60 -50.01 29.80 -8.25
CA TRP A 60 -50.41 31.05 -7.58
C TRP A 60 -50.49 32.24 -8.54
N GLU A 61 -49.58 32.32 -9.51
CA GLU A 61 -49.60 33.32 -10.58
C GLU A 61 -50.93 33.33 -11.37
N PHE A 62 -51.53 32.16 -11.59
CA PHE A 62 -52.83 32.09 -12.26
C PHE A 62 -53.96 32.73 -11.43
N VAL A 63 -53.89 32.59 -10.11
CA VAL A 63 -54.87 33.18 -9.19
C VAL A 63 -54.71 34.71 -9.18
N ILE A 64 -53.46 35.20 -9.16
CA ILE A 64 -53.17 36.63 -9.28
C ILE A 64 -53.69 37.18 -10.62
N ASP A 65 -53.35 36.54 -11.74
CA ASP A 65 -53.81 36.92 -13.07
C ASP A 65 -55.34 37.07 -13.13
N LEU A 66 -56.07 36.11 -12.54
CA LEU A 66 -57.52 36.08 -12.54
C LEU A 66 -58.14 37.23 -11.73
N VAL A 67 -57.54 37.56 -10.59
CA VAL A 67 -57.99 38.68 -9.75
C VAL A 67 -57.70 40.01 -10.44
N THR A 68 -56.52 40.16 -11.04
CA THR A 68 -56.15 41.35 -11.82
C THR A 68 -57.08 41.55 -13.02
N ASP A 69 -57.40 40.48 -13.74
CA ASP A 69 -58.35 40.54 -14.86
C ASP A 69 -59.75 40.97 -14.42
N LEU A 70 -60.17 40.57 -13.21
CA LEU A 70 -61.45 40.97 -12.65
C LEU A 70 -61.47 42.45 -12.24
N THR A 71 -60.40 42.97 -11.63
CA THR A 71 -60.34 44.38 -11.25
C THR A 71 -60.30 45.29 -12.47
N GLU A 72 -59.48 44.95 -13.47
CA GLU A 72 -59.45 45.61 -14.77
C GLU A 72 -60.85 45.65 -15.41
N HIS A 73 -61.57 44.52 -15.39
CA HIS A 73 -62.92 44.43 -15.96
C HIS A 73 -63.95 45.29 -15.22
N ARG A 74 -63.78 45.50 -13.91
CA ARG A 74 -64.68 46.34 -13.08
C ARG A 74 -64.31 47.82 -13.12
N GLY A 75 -63.22 48.21 -13.81
CA GLY A 75 -62.67 49.55 -13.76
C GLY A 75 -62.13 49.94 -12.38
N ALA A 76 -61.97 48.96 -11.48
CA ALA A 76 -61.32 49.15 -10.20
C ALA A 76 -59.82 49.01 -10.40
N GLY A 77 -59.02 49.79 -9.67
CA GLY A 77 -57.57 49.74 -9.75
C GLY A 77 -56.97 48.44 -9.19
N ALA A 78 -56.13 48.55 -8.16
CA ALA A 78 -55.44 47.40 -7.60
C ALA A 78 -56.39 46.39 -6.90
N PRO A 79 -56.06 45.08 -6.91
CA PRO A 79 -56.73 44.07 -6.10
C PRO A 79 -56.81 44.43 -4.61
N THR A 80 -57.96 44.21 -3.98
CA THR A 80 -58.11 44.37 -2.53
C THR A 80 -57.27 43.32 -1.80
N VAL A 81 -56.48 43.77 -0.82
CA VAL A 81 -55.59 42.91 -0.01
C VAL A 81 -56.36 41.76 0.65
N GLU A 82 -57.54 42.05 1.21
CA GLU A 82 -58.41 41.05 1.86
C GLU A 82 -58.81 39.89 0.93
N THR A 83 -59.04 40.18 -0.36
CA THR A 83 -59.40 39.15 -1.35
C THR A 83 -58.23 38.25 -1.67
N LEU A 84 -57.03 38.83 -1.84
CA LEU A 84 -55.81 38.07 -2.08
C LEU A 84 -55.43 37.21 -0.88
N GLU A 85 -55.59 37.72 0.33
CA GLU A 85 -55.35 36.95 1.56
C GLU A 85 -56.32 35.79 1.72
N HIS A 86 -57.61 35.99 1.44
CA HIS A 86 -58.60 34.93 1.47
C HIS A 86 -58.27 33.82 0.45
N LEU A 87 -57.95 34.18 -0.78
CA LEU A 87 -57.55 33.21 -1.82
C LEU A 87 -56.24 32.50 -1.48
N ARG A 88 -55.30 33.21 -0.82
CA ARG A 88 -54.03 32.62 -0.37
C ARG A 88 -54.29 31.56 0.71
N LYS A 89 -55.15 31.85 1.68
CA LYS A 89 -55.55 30.89 2.73
C LYS A 89 -56.19 29.63 2.13
N LEU A 90 -57.05 29.78 1.12
CA LEU A 90 -57.64 28.64 0.41
C LEU A 90 -56.59 27.85 -0.39
N HIS A 91 -55.64 28.54 -1.04
CA HIS A 91 -54.57 27.91 -1.80
C HIS A 91 -53.59 27.12 -0.95
N THR A 92 -53.26 27.61 0.25
CA THR A 92 -52.40 26.89 1.21
C THR A 92 -53.14 25.73 1.88
N ALA A 93 -54.41 25.90 2.24
CA ALA A 93 -55.23 24.80 2.79
C ALA A 93 -55.35 23.62 1.81
N TRP A 94 -55.41 23.92 0.50
CA TRP A 94 -55.39 22.93 -0.56
C TRP A 94 -54.08 22.13 -0.62
N GLU A 95 -52.94 22.78 -0.37
CA GLU A 95 -51.62 22.16 -0.37
C GLU A 95 -51.42 21.22 0.81
N GLU A 96 -51.76 21.68 2.01
CA GLU A 96 -51.55 20.92 3.25
C GLU A 96 -52.42 19.66 3.31
N LYS A 97 -53.65 19.73 2.80
CA LYS A 97 -54.65 18.65 2.95
C LYS A 97 -54.93 17.89 1.67
N GLY A 98 -54.73 18.50 0.50
CA GLY A 98 -54.91 17.85 -0.81
C GLY A 98 -53.80 16.85 -1.15
N ALA A 99 -52.57 17.06 -0.66
CA ALA A 99 -51.45 16.15 -0.87
C ALA A 99 -51.61 14.79 -0.18
N ARG A 100 -52.34 14.73 0.94
CA ARG A 100 -52.60 13.48 1.68
C ARG A 100 -53.65 12.57 1.02
N ALA A 101 -54.34 13.02 -0.02
CA ALA A 101 -55.50 12.31 -0.59
C ALA A 101 -55.24 11.63 -1.95
N SER A 102 -54.03 11.73 -2.54
CA SER A 102 -53.76 11.15 -3.86
C SER A 102 -52.92 9.85 -3.77
N PRO A 103 -53.46 8.68 -4.15
CA PRO A 103 -52.72 7.41 -4.15
C PRO A 103 -51.48 7.43 -5.06
N ASP A 104 -51.47 8.25 -6.12
CA ASP A 104 -50.31 8.43 -7.01
C ASP A 104 -49.08 8.99 -6.27
N SER A 105 -49.29 9.84 -5.26
CA SER A 105 -48.18 10.42 -4.48
C SER A 105 -47.51 9.39 -3.57
N GLY A 106 -48.25 8.41 -3.05
CA GLY A 106 -47.69 7.35 -2.22
C GLY A 106 -46.85 6.37 -3.03
N VAL A 107 -47.31 6.01 -4.23
CA VAL A 107 -46.58 5.15 -5.17
C VAL A 107 -45.27 5.83 -5.60
N GLU A 108 -45.30 7.13 -5.86
CA GLU A 108 -44.10 7.89 -6.24
C GLU A 108 -43.04 7.89 -5.11
N ILE A 109 -43.46 8.10 -3.86
CA ILE A 109 -42.56 8.05 -2.69
C ILE A 109 -41.94 6.66 -2.52
N LEU A 110 -42.74 5.60 -2.60
CA LEU A 110 -42.25 4.22 -2.46
C LEU A 110 -41.30 3.84 -3.61
N THR A 111 -41.58 4.30 -4.82
CA THR A 111 -40.71 4.07 -5.98
C THR A 111 -39.35 4.76 -5.79
N GLN A 112 -39.35 5.99 -5.28
CA GLN A 112 -38.12 6.72 -4.96
C GLN A 112 -37.32 6.02 -3.86
N GLN A 113 -37.99 5.54 -2.82
CA GLN A 113 -37.36 4.79 -1.72
C GLN A 113 -36.77 3.47 -2.20
N LEU A 114 -37.48 2.72 -3.04
CA LEU A 114 -36.97 1.48 -3.64
C LEU A 114 -35.74 1.75 -4.50
N ALA A 115 -35.80 2.77 -5.36
CA ALA A 115 -34.65 3.15 -6.19
C ALA A 115 -33.44 3.58 -5.35
N ALA A 116 -33.66 4.23 -4.20
CA ALA A 116 -32.59 4.58 -3.27
C ALA A 116 -32.00 3.33 -2.58
N ALA A 117 -32.85 2.42 -2.11
CA ALA A 117 -32.43 1.16 -1.50
C ALA A 117 -31.63 0.28 -2.49
N ASP A 118 -32.08 0.18 -3.74
CA ASP A 118 -31.39 -0.56 -4.79
C ASP A 118 -30.01 0.02 -5.09
N ARG A 119 -29.88 1.36 -5.14
CA ARG A 119 -28.58 2.01 -5.31
C ARG A 119 -27.62 1.69 -4.16
N LEU A 120 -28.10 1.78 -2.92
CA LEU A 120 -27.29 1.44 -1.73
C LEU A 120 -26.88 -0.04 -1.73
N SER A 121 -27.80 -0.94 -2.07
CA SER A 121 -27.53 -2.37 -2.18
C SER A 121 -26.43 -2.67 -3.20
N ARG A 122 -26.51 -2.06 -4.39
CA ARG A 122 -25.49 -2.22 -5.44
C ARG A 122 -24.12 -1.71 -5.01
N VAL A 123 -24.06 -0.52 -4.40
CA VAL A 123 -22.81 0.05 -3.90
C VAL A 123 -22.21 -0.84 -2.81
N SER A 124 -23.01 -1.26 -1.84
CA SER A 124 -22.55 -2.15 -0.76
C SER A 124 -22.06 -3.50 -1.31
N SER A 125 -22.77 -4.09 -2.27
CA SER A 125 -22.40 -5.37 -2.87
C SER A 125 -21.07 -5.26 -3.63
N ALA A 126 -20.88 -4.19 -4.41
CA ALA A 126 -19.62 -3.93 -5.09
C ALA A 126 -18.45 -3.74 -4.11
N GLN A 127 -18.67 -3.00 -3.02
CA GLN A 127 -17.66 -2.82 -1.96
C GLN A 127 -17.33 -4.14 -1.26
N SER A 128 -18.32 -4.95 -0.91
CA SER A 128 -18.11 -6.27 -0.29
C SER A 128 -17.33 -7.20 -1.22
N HIS A 129 -17.61 -7.19 -2.53
CA HIS A 129 -16.87 -8.00 -3.48
C HIS A 129 -15.41 -7.56 -3.59
N ALA A 130 -15.16 -6.26 -3.75
CA ALA A 130 -13.80 -5.71 -3.81
C ALA A 130 -12.98 -6.00 -2.54
N LEU A 131 -13.60 -5.87 -1.36
CA LEU A 131 -12.96 -6.23 -0.09
C LEU A 131 -12.71 -7.73 0.02
N GLY A 132 -13.63 -8.57 -0.48
CA GLY A 132 -13.45 -10.02 -0.53
C GLY A 132 -12.26 -10.43 -1.40
N GLU A 133 -12.16 -9.90 -2.62
CA GLU A 133 -11.02 -10.15 -3.52
C GLU A 133 -9.70 -9.69 -2.90
N ALA A 134 -9.68 -8.48 -2.31
CA ALA A 134 -8.49 -7.97 -1.63
C ALA A 134 -8.08 -8.85 -0.43
N LEU A 135 -9.05 -9.35 0.35
CA LEU A 135 -8.77 -10.26 1.47
C LEU A 135 -8.14 -11.57 0.98
N THR A 136 -8.71 -12.18 -0.07
CA THR A 136 -8.18 -13.41 -0.65
C THR A 136 -6.78 -13.21 -1.22
N ASP A 137 -6.52 -12.10 -1.92
CA ASP A 137 -5.18 -11.74 -2.39
C ASP A 137 -4.16 -11.65 -1.25
N ARG A 138 -4.54 -10.98 -0.15
CA ARG A 138 -3.66 -10.88 1.03
C ARG A 138 -3.47 -12.19 1.75
N GLN A 139 -4.48 -13.05 1.82
CA GLN A 139 -4.34 -14.40 2.38
C GLN A 139 -3.38 -15.24 1.56
N HIS A 140 -3.49 -15.23 0.23
CA HIS A 140 -2.52 -15.92 -0.64
C HIS A 140 -1.11 -15.36 -0.45
N ARG A 141 -0.97 -14.03 -0.39
CA ARG A 141 0.33 -13.40 -0.18
C ARG A 141 0.96 -13.77 1.16
N ILE A 142 0.16 -13.88 2.22
CA ILE A 142 0.63 -14.34 3.54
C ILE A 142 1.12 -15.78 3.43
N ALA A 143 0.32 -16.68 2.85
CA ALA A 143 0.70 -18.09 2.68
C ALA A 143 2.01 -18.26 1.88
N ASP A 144 2.18 -17.49 0.79
CA ASP A 144 3.42 -17.49 0.01
C ASP A 144 4.64 -17.05 0.85
N LEU A 145 4.46 -16.03 1.68
CA LEU A 145 5.52 -15.51 2.55
C LEU A 145 5.85 -16.49 3.68
N GLU A 146 4.85 -17.18 4.23
CA GLU A 146 5.04 -18.23 5.23
C GLU A 146 5.85 -19.40 4.65
N VAL A 147 5.54 -19.86 3.44
CA VAL A 147 6.33 -20.89 2.76
C VAL A 147 7.77 -20.43 2.54
N ARG A 148 7.97 -19.19 2.08
CA ARG A 148 9.32 -18.64 1.90
C ARG A 148 10.08 -18.54 3.22
N LEU A 149 9.42 -18.17 4.30
CA LEU A 149 10.03 -18.12 5.64
C LEU A 149 10.49 -19.52 6.06
N GLN A 150 9.63 -20.52 5.93
CA GLN A 150 9.95 -21.91 6.27
C GLN A 150 11.16 -22.43 5.47
N LEU A 151 11.27 -22.08 4.19
CA LEU A 151 12.43 -22.44 3.37
C LEU A 151 13.72 -21.79 3.89
N VAL A 152 13.69 -20.49 4.21
CA VAL A 152 14.85 -19.77 4.77
C VAL A 152 15.25 -20.33 6.14
N GLU A 153 14.28 -20.66 7.00
CA GLU A 153 14.54 -21.29 8.29
C GLU A 153 15.19 -22.67 8.14
N ALA A 154 14.74 -23.47 7.17
CA ALA A 154 15.34 -24.76 6.85
C ALA A 154 16.76 -24.62 6.30
N ASP A 155 17.01 -23.62 5.43
CA ASP A 155 18.35 -23.31 4.92
C ASP A 155 19.30 -22.88 6.05
N LEU A 156 18.82 -22.01 6.94
CA LEU A 156 19.58 -21.56 8.09
C LEU A 156 19.93 -22.74 9.01
N ALA A 157 18.96 -23.61 9.32
CA ALA A 157 19.19 -24.80 10.14
C ALA A 157 20.24 -25.75 9.53
N ARG A 158 20.23 -25.91 8.20
CA ARG A 158 21.26 -26.70 7.49
C ARG A 158 22.64 -26.04 7.59
N ALA A 159 22.72 -24.73 7.37
CA ALA A 159 23.97 -23.99 7.45
C ALA A 159 24.56 -24.01 8.87
N THR A 160 23.71 -23.90 9.90
CA THR A 160 24.17 -24.00 11.30
C THR A 160 24.68 -25.39 11.63
N ALA A 161 23.99 -26.45 11.18
CA ALA A 161 24.45 -27.83 11.39
C ALA A 161 25.80 -28.09 10.70
N GLN A 162 25.97 -27.62 9.46
CA GLN A 162 27.24 -27.71 8.74
C GLN A 162 28.36 -26.97 9.47
N ALA A 163 28.10 -25.74 9.93
CA ALA A 163 29.09 -24.98 10.69
C ALA A 163 29.48 -25.70 11.99
N GLU A 164 28.51 -26.28 12.71
CA GLU A 164 28.78 -27.09 13.90
C GLU A 164 29.67 -28.30 13.60
N GLU A 165 29.45 -28.99 12.47
CA GLU A 165 30.29 -30.11 12.02
C GLU A 165 31.71 -29.70 11.60
N GLU A 166 31.87 -28.54 10.96
CA GLU A 166 33.18 -28.03 10.49
C GLU A 166 34.02 -27.41 11.63
N THR A 167 33.39 -26.89 12.68
CA THR A 167 34.10 -26.27 13.83
C THR A 167 35.15 -27.16 14.51
N PRO A 168 34.92 -28.46 14.81
CA PRO A 168 35.96 -29.31 15.39
C PRO A 168 37.10 -29.60 14.41
N GLU A 169 36.82 -29.72 13.11
CA GLU A 169 37.86 -29.93 12.11
C GLU A 169 38.75 -28.69 11.97
N LEU A 170 38.15 -27.49 11.94
CA LEU A 170 38.90 -26.23 11.97
C LEU A 170 39.75 -26.10 13.25
N ALA A 171 39.21 -26.47 14.41
CA ALA A 171 39.95 -26.47 15.66
C ALA A 171 41.14 -27.44 15.62
N ARG A 172 40.93 -28.65 15.09
CA ARG A 172 41.97 -29.66 14.89
C ARG A 172 43.06 -29.16 13.96
N LEU A 173 42.70 -28.61 12.80
CA LEU A 173 43.65 -28.10 11.80
C LEU A 173 44.45 -26.92 12.35
N ARG A 174 43.81 -26.00 13.10
CA ARG A 174 44.53 -24.91 13.78
C ARG A 174 45.55 -25.46 14.77
N HIS A 175 45.16 -26.45 15.57
CA HIS A 175 46.08 -27.10 16.49
C HIS A 175 47.25 -27.79 15.76
N GLU A 176 46.98 -28.47 14.64
CA GLU A 176 48.01 -29.12 13.82
C GLU A 176 48.98 -28.10 13.20
N VAL A 177 48.47 -26.98 12.69
CA VAL A 177 49.28 -25.86 12.20
C VAL A 177 50.18 -25.33 13.31
N ASP A 178 49.66 -25.11 14.52
CA ASP A 178 50.44 -24.65 15.66
C ASP A 178 51.55 -25.64 16.04
N GLN A 179 51.26 -26.95 16.02
CA GLN A 179 52.24 -28.01 16.28
C GLN A 179 53.34 -28.04 15.21
N LEU A 180 52.97 -27.97 13.92
CA LEU A 180 53.93 -27.97 12.82
C LEU A 180 54.80 -26.72 12.84
N ALA A 181 54.22 -25.56 13.13
CA ALA A 181 54.97 -24.31 13.27
C ALA A 181 55.96 -24.37 14.44
N ALA A 182 55.60 -24.99 15.56
CA ALA A 182 56.51 -25.19 16.68
C ALA A 182 57.68 -26.12 16.31
N LYS A 183 57.39 -27.25 15.66
CA LYS A 183 58.42 -28.19 15.18
C LYS A 183 59.36 -27.55 14.16
N LEU A 184 58.82 -26.74 13.24
CA LEU A 184 59.63 -26.03 12.25
C LEU A 184 60.63 -25.09 12.94
N ARG A 185 60.15 -24.27 13.90
CA ARG A 185 61.04 -23.39 14.67
C ARG A 185 62.11 -24.15 15.43
N GLU A 186 61.78 -25.31 15.98
CA GLU A 186 62.75 -26.17 16.67
C GLU A 186 63.83 -26.67 15.71
N VAL A 187 63.43 -27.21 14.54
CA VAL A 187 64.36 -27.72 13.53
C VAL A 187 65.23 -26.59 12.95
N GLU A 188 64.66 -25.41 12.72
CA GLU A 188 65.40 -24.23 12.28
C GLU A 188 66.45 -23.81 13.31
N GLY A 189 66.08 -23.82 14.60
CA GLY A 189 67.02 -23.54 15.70
C GLY A 189 68.14 -24.58 15.80
N GLN A 190 67.83 -25.87 15.65
CA GLN A 190 68.82 -26.94 15.62
C GLN A 190 69.77 -26.79 14.42
N ARG A 191 69.23 -26.48 13.24
CA ARG A 191 70.02 -26.21 12.03
C ARG A 191 70.97 -25.04 12.26
N GLN A 192 70.48 -23.93 12.80
CA GLN A 192 71.32 -22.76 13.08
C GLN A 192 72.43 -23.07 14.09
N ALA A 193 72.13 -23.80 15.17
CA ALA A 193 73.13 -24.20 16.16
C ALA A 193 74.19 -25.14 15.55
N ALA A 194 73.78 -26.06 14.65
CA ALA A 194 74.71 -26.92 13.92
C ALA A 194 75.62 -26.11 12.99
N GLU A 195 75.06 -25.13 12.27
CA GLU A 195 75.81 -24.22 11.38
C GLU A 195 76.82 -23.38 12.15
N GLU A 196 76.42 -22.80 13.29
CA GLU A 196 77.32 -22.04 14.17
C GLU A 196 78.48 -22.91 14.69
N ARG A 197 78.19 -24.18 15.03
CA ARG A 197 79.20 -25.14 15.46
C ARG A 197 80.16 -25.53 14.34
N CYS A 198 79.65 -25.78 13.13
CA CYS A 198 80.48 -26.03 11.94
C CYS A 198 81.40 -24.84 11.67
N ALA A 199 80.87 -23.61 11.66
CA ALA A 199 81.65 -22.41 11.43
C ALA A 199 82.73 -22.16 12.51
N LEU A 200 82.51 -22.60 13.75
CA LEU A 200 83.54 -22.55 14.80
C LEU A 200 84.64 -23.59 14.54
N LEU A 201 84.26 -24.83 14.22
CA LEU A 201 85.21 -25.92 13.94
C LEU A 201 86.05 -25.63 12.70
N GLU A 202 85.45 -25.07 11.64
CA GLU A 202 86.16 -24.63 10.44
C GLU A 202 87.22 -23.55 10.78
N ARG A 203 86.87 -22.57 11.62
CA ARG A 203 87.83 -21.56 12.09
C ARG A 203 88.97 -22.18 12.92
N GLN A 204 88.66 -23.19 13.74
CA GLN A 204 89.68 -23.92 14.51
C GLN A 204 90.60 -24.75 13.61
N LEU A 205 90.04 -25.43 12.60
CA LEU A 205 90.81 -26.19 11.62
C LEU A 205 91.74 -25.28 10.82
N GLN A 206 91.24 -24.16 10.29
CA GLN A 206 92.06 -23.19 9.57
C GLN A 206 93.24 -22.68 10.41
N ALA A 207 93.01 -22.35 11.69
CA ALA A 207 94.09 -21.89 12.57
C ALA A 207 95.17 -22.96 12.82
N LEU A 208 94.81 -24.26 12.84
CA LEU A 208 95.77 -25.35 12.95
C LEU A 208 96.52 -25.59 11.64
N GLU A 209 95.82 -25.50 10.51
CA GLU A 209 96.41 -25.61 9.17
C GLU A 209 97.41 -24.47 8.93
N ASP A 210 97.07 -23.22 9.26
CA ASP A 210 97.96 -22.06 9.16
C ASP A 210 99.25 -22.23 9.99
N VAL A 211 99.19 -22.88 11.16
CA VAL A 211 100.37 -23.18 12.00
C VAL A 211 101.23 -24.29 11.39
N GLN A 212 100.63 -25.26 10.69
CA GLN A 212 101.37 -26.31 9.99
C GLN A 212 101.98 -25.82 8.67
N GLU A 213 101.33 -24.87 8.00
CA GLU A 213 101.82 -24.26 6.75
C GLU A 213 102.82 -23.11 7.00
N GLN A 214 103.06 -22.69 8.25
CA GLN A 214 104.18 -21.81 8.57
C GLN A 214 105.50 -22.47 8.12
N PRO A 215 106.24 -21.87 7.17
CA PRO A 215 107.54 -22.36 6.79
C PRO A 215 108.44 -22.38 8.03
N LEU A 216 109.09 -23.52 8.29
CA LEU A 216 110.16 -23.65 9.28
C LEU A 216 111.37 -22.80 8.87
N ASP A 217 111.25 -21.47 8.90
CA ASP A 217 112.32 -20.53 8.51
C ASP A 217 113.27 -20.21 9.68
N TRP A 218 113.26 -21.02 10.75
CA TRP A 218 114.12 -20.80 11.92
C TRP A 218 114.97 -22.01 12.35
N LEU A 219 115.11 -23.06 11.54
CA LEU A 219 116.12 -24.10 11.83
C LEU A 219 117.53 -23.62 11.45
N PRO A 220 118.47 -23.47 12.41
CA PRO A 220 119.87 -23.18 12.08
C PRO A 220 120.47 -24.40 11.34
N PRO A 221 121.34 -24.19 10.34
CA PRO A 221 121.83 -25.29 9.51
C PRO A 221 122.64 -26.30 10.34
N PRO A 222 122.47 -27.62 10.12
CA PRO A 222 123.22 -28.61 10.87
C PRO A 222 124.71 -28.58 10.49
N ALA A 223 125.56 -28.62 11.51
CA ALA A 223 127.01 -28.73 11.35
C ALA A 223 127.38 -30.02 10.58
N ARG A 224 128.18 -29.87 9.51
CA ARG A 224 128.73 -30.97 8.73
C ARG A 224 129.77 -31.74 9.57
N ASN A 225 129.43 -32.95 10.00
CA ASN A 225 130.41 -33.95 10.41
C ASN A 225 130.67 -34.92 9.25
N ALA A 226 131.93 -34.98 8.83
CA ALA A 226 132.48 -35.99 7.95
C ALA A 226 132.69 -37.30 8.74
N GLY A 227 132.37 -38.44 8.13
CA GLY A 227 132.89 -39.73 8.60
C GLY A 227 131.95 -40.92 8.43
N LEU A 228 132.23 -41.69 7.39
CA LEU A 228 132.28 -43.17 7.38
C LEU A 228 130.96 -43.97 7.49
N CYS A 229 130.63 -44.59 6.37
CA CYS A 229 129.84 -45.82 6.17
C CYS A 229 130.35 -47.03 7.01
N PRO A 230 129.70 -48.22 6.97
CA PRO A 230 128.28 -48.58 6.78
C PRO A 230 127.83 -49.75 7.71
N ALA A 231 126.67 -50.33 7.39
CA ALA A 231 126.12 -51.61 7.87
C ALA A 231 125.42 -51.48 9.25
N SER A 232 124.30 -52.12 9.53
CA SER A 232 123.80 -53.42 9.10
C SER A 232 122.36 -53.56 9.62
N TRP A 233 121.50 -54.23 8.85
CA TRP A 233 120.63 -55.32 9.31
C TRP A 233 119.72 -55.14 10.55
N TRP A 234 118.44 -55.55 10.35
CA TRP A 234 117.46 -56.04 11.35
C TRP A 234 116.61 -54.96 12.04
N TRP A 235 115.32 -55.14 12.33
CA TRP A 235 114.37 -56.23 12.16
C TRP A 235 112.94 -55.67 12.34
N MET A 236 111.98 -56.27 11.63
CA MET A 236 110.68 -56.74 12.13
C MET A 236 109.73 -55.85 12.94
N THR A 237 108.46 -56.00 12.53
CA THR A 237 107.25 -56.17 13.37
C THR A 237 106.72 -54.88 14.04
N THR A 238 105.41 -54.59 14.10
CA THR A 238 104.24 -55.47 14.13
C THR A 238 102.95 -54.64 13.98
N ARG A 239 101.91 -55.27 13.39
CA ARG A 239 100.48 -55.26 13.81
C ARG A 239 99.67 -53.96 13.69
N ARG A 240 98.53 -54.01 12.96
CA ARG A 240 97.16 -54.39 13.41
C ARG A 240 96.64 -53.43 14.49
N THR A 241 95.41 -52.94 14.53
CA THR A 241 94.12 -53.18 13.85
C THR A 241 93.16 -52.13 14.46
N CYS A 242 92.00 -51.93 13.81
CA CYS A 242 90.66 -51.60 14.36
C CYS A 242 90.59 -51.03 15.80
N TRP A 243 89.89 -49.93 16.05
CA TRP A 243 88.47 -49.69 15.82
C TRP A 243 88.20 -48.18 15.70
#